data_AF-F7ZKK9-F1
#
_entry.id   AF-F7ZKK9-F1
#
_cell.length_a   1.000
_cell.length_b   1.000
_cell.length_c   1.000
_cell.angle_alpha   90.00
_cell.angle_beta   90.00
_cell.angle_gamma   90.00
#
_symmetry.space_group_name_H-M   'P 1'
#
loop_
_entity.id
_entity.type
_entity.pdbx_description
1 polymer ?
#
loop_
_entity_poly.entity_id
_entity_poly.type
_entity_poly.pdbx_seq_one_letter_code
_entity_poly.pdbx_strand_id
1 'polypeptide(L)'
;MKEALHALENSDLPVRKTILRARWFVSSFREFLASLEHETGKTLSLDEAKLLQAFSAWFRSFEAQKFKAQEHRLEYVTFAAGLMLREMVRFAPVTAQEDEGERDQPATFWPEGYLYVSFCLAVRDAVIEQDFSLSADTAPKLGDLRTWWSFRENVNEDVNLAIGFFEDFVGETPNWTMPGLFTPGRMRKQLDDTGQPRKLT
;
A
#
# COMPACT_ATOMS: atom_id res chain seq x y z
N MET A 1 -8.58 0.84 -21.71
CA MET A 1 -7.86 -0.42 -22.01
C MET A 1 -6.65 -0.23 -22.93
N LYS A 2 -6.75 0.48 -24.08
CA LYS A 2 -5.59 0.80 -24.96
C LYS A 2 -4.46 1.56 -24.25
N GLU A 3 -4.78 2.54 -23.42
CA GLU A 3 -3.78 3.33 -22.66
C GLU A 3 -3.03 2.49 -21.61
N ALA A 4 -3.75 1.60 -20.92
CA ALA A 4 -3.15 0.65 -19.99
C ALA A 4 -2.25 -0.38 -20.71
N LEU A 5 -2.60 -0.77 -21.94
CA LEU A 5 -1.77 -1.64 -22.77
C LEU A 5 -0.46 -0.94 -23.18
N HIS A 6 -0.53 0.32 -23.61
CA HIS A 6 0.66 1.13 -23.94
C HIS A 6 1.58 1.34 -22.74
N ALA A 7 1.04 1.44 -21.53
CA ALA A 7 1.84 1.48 -20.31
C ALA A 7 2.65 0.19 -20.05
N LEU A 8 2.14 -0.96 -20.49
CA LEU A 8 2.78 -2.28 -20.33
C LEU A 8 3.82 -2.57 -21.42
N GLU A 9 3.66 -1.99 -22.61
CA GLU A 9 4.60 -2.11 -23.73
C GLU A 9 5.93 -1.39 -23.48
N ASN A 10 5.93 -0.35 -22.64
CA ASN A 10 7.12 0.44 -22.29
C ASN A 10 7.96 -0.13 -21.12
N SER A 11 7.68 -1.35 -20.66
CA SER A 11 8.47 -2.00 -19.59
C SER A 11 9.50 -2.95 -20.19
N ASP A 12 10.73 -2.98 -19.65
CA ASP A 12 11.80 -3.94 -20.04
C ASP A 12 11.47 -5.41 -19.73
N LEU A 13 10.31 -5.68 -19.12
CA LEU A 13 9.83 -7.02 -18.87
C LEU A 13 9.05 -7.57 -20.07
N PRO A 14 9.17 -8.88 -20.36
CA PRO A 14 8.36 -9.50 -21.41
C PRO A 14 6.87 -9.23 -21.17
N VAL A 15 6.20 -8.60 -22.13
CA VAL A 15 4.79 -8.18 -22.08
C VAL A 15 3.87 -9.25 -21.46
N ARG A 16 4.11 -10.53 -21.81
CA ARG A 16 3.38 -11.69 -21.25
C ARG A 16 3.46 -11.78 -19.71
N LYS A 17 4.63 -11.59 -19.12
CA LYS A 17 4.81 -11.65 -17.65
C LYS A 17 4.07 -10.51 -16.97
N THR A 18 4.11 -9.31 -17.55
CA THR A 18 3.42 -8.14 -17.00
C THR A 18 1.90 -8.30 -17.08
N ILE A 19 1.37 -8.85 -18.17
CA ILE A 19 -0.05 -9.19 -18.30
C ILE A 19 -0.50 -10.20 -17.24
N LEU A 20 0.29 -11.26 -17.00
CA LEU A 20 -0.05 -12.26 -15.98
C LEU A 20 -0.09 -11.64 -14.57
N ARG A 21 0.87 -10.78 -14.25
CA ARG A 21 0.90 -10.03 -12.97
C ARG A 21 -0.31 -9.12 -12.83
N ALA A 22 -0.69 -8.40 -13.89
CA ALA A 22 -1.87 -7.54 -13.88
C ALA A 22 -3.15 -8.36 -13.65
N ARG A 23 -3.30 -9.50 -14.33
CA ARG A 23 -4.45 -10.39 -14.17
C ARG A 23 -4.54 -10.96 -12.76
N TRP A 24 -3.43 -11.42 -12.22
CA TRP A 24 -3.35 -11.91 -10.84
C TRP A 24 -3.74 -10.79 -9.86
N PHE A 25 -3.16 -9.60 -10.02
CA PHE A 25 -3.44 -8.45 -9.15
C PHE A 25 -4.92 -8.09 -9.11
N VAL A 26 -5.57 -7.99 -10.29
CA VAL A 26 -7.01 -7.70 -10.37
C VAL A 26 -7.84 -8.81 -9.73
N SER A 27 -7.51 -10.08 -9.95
CA SER A 27 -8.22 -11.21 -9.32
C SER A 27 -8.11 -11.16 -7.80
N SER A 28 -6.88 -11.05 -7.28
CA SER A 28 -6.63 -11.00 -5.84
C SER A 28 -7.29 -9.79 -5.18
N PHE A 29 -7.32 -8.64 -5.85
CA PHE A 29 -8.02 -7.47 -5.32
C PHE A 29 -9.54 -7.68 -5.24
N ARG A 30 -10.15 -8.28 -6.26
CA ARG A 30 -11.60 -8.59 -6.25
C ARG A 30 -11.96 -9.57 -5.14
N GLU A 31 -11.16 -10.63 -4.98
CA GLU A 31 -11.36 -11.63 -3.93
C GLU A 31 -11.22 -11.00 -2.54
N PHE A 32 -10.20 -10.15 -2.35
CA PHE A 32 -10.00 -9.43 -1.09
C PHE A 32 -11.14 -8.43 -0.80
N LEU A 33 -11.59 -7.68 -1.82
CA LEU A 33 -12.73 -6.76 -1.71
C LEU A 33 -13.97 -7.52 -1.23
N ALA A 34 -14.30 -8.65 -1.85
CA ALA A 34 -15.48 -9.44 -1.47
C ALA A 34 -15.38 -9.97 -0.02
N SER A 35 -14.21 -10.40 0.43
CA SER A 35 -13.99 -10.80 1.84
C SER A 35 -14.22 -9.61 2.78
N LEU A 36 -13.65 -8.45 2.44
CA LEU A 36 -13.76 -7.26 3.28
C LEU A 36 -15.20 -6.73 3.36
N GLU A 37 -15.95 -6.74 2.25
CA GLU A 37 -17.37 -6.39 2.26
C GLU A 37 -18.17 -7.31 3.19
N HIS A 38 -17.87 -8.61 3.17
CA HIS A 38 -18.51 -9.58 4.06
C HIS A 38 -18.18 -9.32 5.54
N GLU A 39 -16.93 -8.99 5.86
CA GLU A 39 -16.47 -8.74 7.23
C GLU A 39 -16.98 -7.40 7.79
N THR A 40 -17.02 -6.35 6.96
CA THR A 40 -17.35 -4.99 7.39
C THR A 40 -18.82 -4.62 7.18
N GLY A 41 -19.56 -5.40 6.38
CA GLY A 41 -20.91 -5.10 5.96
C GLY A 41 -21.03 -3.90 5.02
N LYS A 42 -19.92 -3.37 4.50
CA LYS A 42 -19.92 -2.24 3.56
C LYS A 42 -20.08 -2.71 2.12
N THR A 43 -20.77 -1.91 1.32
CA THR A 43 -20.92 -2.14 -0.12
C THR A 43 -20.01 -1.19 -0.89
N LEU A 44 -19.16 -1.78 -1.73
CA LEU A 44 -18.06 -1.14 -2.44
C LEU A 44 -18.19 -1.46 -3.94
N SER A 45 -18.22 -0.42 -4.77
CA SER A 45 -18.21 -0.57 -6.23
C SER A 45 -16.80 -0.43 -6.78
N LEU A 46 -16.38 -1.37 -7.65
CA LEU A 46 -15.05 -1.40 -8.25
C LEU A 46 -15.07 -0.92 -9.71
N ASP A 47 -14.22 0.07 -10.03
CA ASP A 47 -13.82 0.44 -11.38
C ASP A 47 -12.49 -0.24 -11.73
N GLU A 48 -12.57 -1.28 -12.55
CA GLU A 48 -11.41 -2.08 -12.95
C GLU A 48 -10.44 -1.33 -13.86
N ALA A 49 -10.92 -0.34 -14.61
CA ALA A 49 -10.05 0.46 -15.46
C ALA A 49 -9.15 1.35 -14.61
N LYS A 50 -9.68 1.91 -13.52
CA LYS A 50 -8.88 2.63 -12.51
C LYS A 50 -7.95 1.70 -11.75
N LEU A 51 -8.40 0.49 -11.40
CA LEU A 51 -7.56 -0.49 -10.71
C LEU A 51 -6.34 -0.88 -11.55
N LEU A 52 -6.55 -1.09 -12.85
CA LEU A 52 -5.47 -1.39 -13.77
C LEU A 52 -4.50 -0.20 -13.95
N GLN A 53 -5.01 1.03 -13.96
CA GLN A 53 -4.17 2.23 -13.97
C GLN A 53 -3.30 2.34 -12.71
N ALA A 54 -3.88 2.07 -11.54
CA ALA A 54 -3.14 2.03 -10.28
C ALA A 54 -2.04 0.97 -10.32
N PHE A 55 -2.36 -0.25 -10.76
CA PHE A 55 -1.37 -1.31 -10.94
C PHE A 55 -0.22 -0.88 -11.87
N SER A 56 -0.55 -0.34 -13.05
CA SER A 56 0.47 0.08 -14.01
C SER A 56 1.37 1.20 -13.47
N ALA A 57 0.80 2.17 -12.76
CA ALA A 57 1.57 3.26 -12.15
C ALA A 57 2.47 2.77 -11.01
N TRP A 58 1.95 1.86 -10.17
CA TRP A 58 2.69 1.25 -9.08
C TRP A 58 3.84 0.42 -9.63
N PHE A 59 3.57 -0.43 -10.61
CA PHE A 59 4.55 -1.32 -11.21
C PHE A 59 5.74 -0.57 -11.81
N ARG A 60 5.49 0.54 -12.51
CA ARG A 60 6.55 1.43 -13.01
C ARG A 60 7.39 2.02 -11.88
N SER A 61 6.74 2.49 -10.81
CA SER A 61 7.42 3.07 -9.65
C SER A 61 8.27 2.03 -8.90
N PHE A 62 7.77 0.79 -8.82
CA PHE A 62 8.46 -0.36 -8.26
C PHE A 62 9.70 -0.75 -9.07
N GLU A 63 9.59 -0.91 -10.39
CA GLU A 63 10.76 -1.29 -11.19
C GLU A 63 11.82 -0.17 -11.22
N ALA A 64 11.40 1.10 -11.20
CA ALA A 64 12.31 2.25 -11.21
C ALA A 64 13.23 2.37 -9.98
N GLN A 65 12.88 1.75 -8.84
CA GLN A 65 13.68 1.87 -7.62
C GLN A 65 14.22 0.52 -7.10
N LYS A 66 13.78 -0.59 -7.68
CA LYS A 66 14.15 -1.95 -7.23
C LYS A 66 15.65 -2.20 -7.22
N PHE A 67 16.41 -1.58 -8.12
CA PHE A 67 17.87 -1.74 -8.17
C PHE A 67 18.58 -1.24 -6.89
N LYS A 68 17.95 -0.36 -6.11
CA LYS A 68 18.47 0.16 -4.83
C LYS A 68 18.30 -0.83 -3.67
N ALA A 69 17.49 -1.87 -3.85
CA ALA A 69 17.06 -2.79 -2.79
C ALA A 69 17.97 -4.00 -2.57
N GLN A 70 19.16 -4.06 -3.19
CA GLN A 70 19.99 -5.27 -3.28
C GLN A 70 20.15 -5.99 -1.93
N GLU A 71 20.70 -5.31 -0.92
CA GLU A 71 20.91 -5.87 0.43
C GLU A 71 19.73 -5.60 1.38
N HIS A 72 18.79 -4.74 0.97
CA HIS A 72 17.68 -4.24 1.79
C HIS A 72 16.31 -4.66 1.23
N ARG A 73 16.23 -5.90 0.73
CA ARG A 73 15.02 -6.41 0.07
C ARG A 73 13.78 -6.36 0.97
N LEU A 74 13.93 -6.66 2.27
CA LEU A 74 12.83 -6.62 3.23
C LEU A 74 12.27 -5.20 3.41
N GLU A 75 13.14 -4.21 3.65
CA GLU A 75 12.74 -2.78 3.73
C GLU A 75 12.05 -2.33 2.43
N TYR A 76 12.50 -2.84 1.29
CA TYR A 76 11.90 -2.53 0.01
C TYR A 76 10.49 -3.10 -0.16
N VAL A 77 10.15 -4.22 0.49
CA VAL A 77 8.79 -4.78 0.44
C VAL A 77 7.80 -3.82 1.11
N THR A 78 8.10 -3.30 2.31
CA THR A 78 7.24 -2.30 2.96
C THR A 78 7.10 -1.05 2.08
N PHE A 79 8.22 -0.51 1.58
CA PHE A 79 8.20 0.66 0.71
C PHE A 79 7.39 0.43 -0.57
N ALA A 80 7.53 -0.75 -1.20
CA ALA A 80 6.79 -1.12 -2.40
C ALA A 80 5.28 -1.23 -2.16
N ALA A 81 4.87 -1.71 -0.99
CA ALA A 81 3.45 -1.72 -0.59
C ALA A 81 2.93 -0.30 -0.30
N GLY A 82 3.76 0.59 0.27
CA GLY A 82 3.43 2.01 0.39
C GLY A 82 3.27 2.71 -0.97
N LEU A 83 4.12 2.39 -1.96
CA LEU A 83 3.93 2.86 -3.34
C LEU A 83 2.60 2.38 -3.93
N MET A 84 2.20 1.14 -3.61
CA MET A 84 0.93 0.60 -4.07
C MET A 84 -0.24 1.38 -3.47
N LEU A 85 -0.22 1.63 -2.15
CA LEU A 85 -1.23 2.43 -1.47
C LEU A 85 -1.36 3.83 -2.08
N ARG A 86 -0.23 4.51 -2.36
CA ARG A 86 -0.22 5.81 -3.03
C ARG A 86 -1.02 5.78 -4.34
N GLU A 87 -0.80 4.78 -5.19
CA GLU A 87 -1.51 4.71 -6.47
C GLU A 87 -2.98 4.31 -6.29
N MET A 88 -3.31 3.45 -5.33
CA MET A 88 -4.69 3.13 -5.01
C MET A 88 -5.47 4.37 -4.55
N VAL A 89 -4.88 5.20 -3.69
CA VAL A 89 -5.47 6.48 -3.26
C VAL A 89 -5.57 7.46 -4.43
N ARG A 90 -4.52 7.57 -5.26
CA ARG A 90 -4.48 8.49 -6.41
C ARG A 90 -5.58 8.19 -7.43
N PHE A 91 -5.72 6.92 -7.82
CA PHE A 91 -6.66 6.53 -8.86
C PHE A 91 -8.07 6.26 -8.30
N ALA A 92 -8.20 6.00 -7.00
CA ALA A 92 -9.44 5.72 -6.29
C ALA A 92 -10.35 4.75 -7.07
N PRO A 93 -9.92 3.48 -7.27
CA PRO A 93 -10.66 2.52 -8.08
C PRO A 93 -11.93 2.00 -7.43
N VAL A 94 -12.18 2.33 -6.16
CA VAL A 94 -13.35 1.86 -5.41
C VAL A 94 -14.14 3.05 -4.92
N THR A 95 -15.45 2.91 -4.86
CA THR A 95 -16.37 3.89 -4.27
C THR A 95 -17.32 3.17 -3.33
N ALA A 96 -17.38 3.62 -2.09
CA ALA A 96 -18.34 3.11 -1.12
C ALA A 96 -19.73 3.69 -1.39
N GLN A 97 -20.75 2.87 -1.17
CA GLN A 97 -22.12 3.39 -1.10
C GLN A 97 -22.30 4.18 0.20
N GLU A 98 -23.00 5.30 0.11
CA GLU A 98 -23.34 6.08 1.29
C GLU A 98 -24.27 5.28 2.20
N ASP A 99 -23.98 5.33 3.49
CA ASP A 99 -24.71 4.66 4.55
C ASP A 99 -24.82 5.63 5.74
N GLU A 100 -25.96 5.61 6.42
CA GLU A 100 -26.30 6.51 7.54
C GLU A 100 -25.68 6.07 8.88
N GLY A 101 -24.90 4.98 8.88
CA GLY A 101 -24.27 4.42 10.07
C GLY A 101 -23.19 5.30 10.74
N GLU A 102 -22.88 4.96 11.99
CA GLU A 102 -21.83 5.60 12.78
C GLU A 102 -20.44 5.43 12.14
N ARG A 103 -19.61 6.47 12.27
CA ARG A 103 -18.25 6.58 11.70
C ARG A 103 -17.17 6.53 12.78
N ASP A 104 -17.32 5.58 13.69
CA ASP A 104 -16.49 5.39 14.89
C ASP A 104 -15.35 4.38 14.68
N GLN A 105 -15.37 3.63 13.57
CA GLN A 105 -14.34 2.66 13.21
C GLN A 105 -13.71 3.04 11.87
N PRO A 106 -12.44 2.69 11.63
CA PRO A 106 -11.77 2.98 10.36
C PRO A 106 -12.54 2.52 9.12
N ALA A 107 -13.08 1.30 9.16
CA ALA A 107 -13.85 0.70 8.07
C ALA A 107 -15.17 1.41 7.78
N THR A 108 -15.77 2.09 8.76
CA THR A 108 -17.00 2.88 8.60
C THR A 108 -16.72 4.36 8.32
N PHE A 109 -15.60 4.88 8.85
CA PHE A 109 -15.14 6.25 8.65
C PHE A 109 -14.68 6.53 7.22
N TRP A 110 -13.86 5.63 6.66
CA TRP A 110 -13.37 5.74 5.29
C TRP A 110 -13.19 4.34 4.66
N PRO A 111 -14.29 3.72 4.18
CA PRO A 111 -14.27 2.34 3.69
C PRO A 111 -13.27 2.09 2.56
N GLU A 112 -13.15 3.03 1.61
CA GLU A 112 -12.22 2.90 0.49
C GLU A 112 -10.76 2.93 0.95
N GLY A 113 -10.42 3.88 1.83
CA GLY A 113 -9.08 3.96 2.41
C GLY A 113 -8.76 2.71 3.24
N TYR A 114 -9.74 2.23 4.01
CA TYR A 114 -9.62 1.00 4.80
C TYR A 114 -9.32 -0.22 3.94
N LEU A 115 -10.05 -0.39 2.84
CA LEU A 115 -9.78 -1.44 1.85
C LEU A 115 -8.36 -1.33 1.28
N TYR A 116 -7.92 -0.14 0.88
CA TYR A 116 -6.62 0.02 0.24
C TYR A 116 -5.47 -0.29 1.19
N VAL A 117 -5.51 0.21 2.43
CA VAL A 117 -4.49 -0.08 3.44
C VAL A 117 -4.48 -1.57 3.76
N SER A 118 -5.65 -2.16 4.05
CA SER A 118 -5.76 -3.57 4.43
C SER A 118 -5.25 -4.50 3.32
N PHE A 119 -5.58 -4.21 2.06
CA PHE A 119 -5.06 -4.96 0.92
C PHE A 119 -3.55 -4.83 0.78
N CYS A 120 -2.99 -3.62 0.95
CA CYS A 120 -1.55 -3.40 0.86
C CYS A 120 -0.77 -4.11 1.98
N LEU A 121 -1.33 -4.15 3.19
CA LEU A 121 -0.80 -4.92 4.31
C LEU A 121 -0.82 -6.42 4.01
N ALA A 122 -1.95 -6.96 3.56
CA ALA A 122 -2.06 -8.38 3.22
C ALA A 122 -1.05 -8.80 2.14
N VAL A 123 -0.86 -8.00 1.10
CA VAL A 123 0.15 -8.27 0.06
C VAL A 123 1.58 -8.19 0.62
N ARG A 124 1.89 -7.19 1.45
CA ARG A 124 3.19 -7.08 2.12
C ARG A 124 3.47 -8.32 2.96
N ASP A 125 2.52 -8.70 3.81
CA ASP A 125 2.70 -9.76 4.78
C ASP A 125 2.85 -11.12 4.08
N ALA A 126 2.07 -11.37 3.03
CA ALA A 126 2.23 -12.56 2.19
C ALA A 126 3.62 -12.65 1.53
N VAL A 127 4.16 -11.52 1.05
CA VAL A 127 5.52 -11.49 0.48
C VAL A 127 6.58 -11.71 1.56
N ILE A 128 6.42 -11.11 2.74
CA ILE A 128 7.36 -11.29 3.86
C ILE A 128 7.38 -12.76 4.31
N GLU A 129 6.21 -13.37 4.47
CA GLU A 129 6.08 -14.77 4.86
C GLU A 129 6.71 -15.69 3.81
N GLN A 130 6.38 -15.48 2.53
CA GLN A 130 6.85 -16.35 1.44
C GLN A 130 8.36 -16.21 1.16
N ASP A 131 8.88 -14.98 1.09
CA ASP A 131 10.24 -14.73 0.62
C ASP A 131 11.28 -14.69 1.76
N PHE A 132 10.84 -14.48 3.01
CA PHE A 132 11.73 -14.33 4.17
C PHE A 132 11.41 -15.26 5.34
N SER A 133 10.31 -16.02 5.29
CA SER A 133 9.87 -16.93 6.37
C SER A 133 9.74 -16.22 7.73
N LEU A 134 9.37 -14.94 7.70
CA LEU A 134 9.10 -14.14 8.88
C LEU A 134 7.59 -14.04 9.08
N SER A 135 7.14 -14.13 10.33
CA SER A 135 5.79 -13.70 10.68
C SER A 135 5.81 -12.18 10.79
N ALA A 136 5.06 -11.50 9.94
CA ALA A 136 4.93 -10.05 10.00
C ALA A 136 4.12 -9.69 11.25
N ASP A 137 4.70 -8.90 12.15
CA ASP A 137 3.98 -8.33 13.27
C ASP A 137 2.94 -7.34 12.72
N THR A 138 1.69 -7.53 13.12
CA THR A 138 0.51 -6.94 12.49
C THR A 138 0.48 -5.42 12.64
N ALA A 139 -0.18 -4.72 11.70
CA ALA A 139 -0.28 -3.26 11.64
C ALA A 139 -0.89 -2.66 12.93
N PRO A 140 -0.08 -2.19 13.90
CA PRO A 140 -0.58 -1.89 15.25
C PRO A 140 -1.52 -0.68 15.29
N LYS A 141 -1.45 0.18 14.28
CA LYS A 141 -2.26 1.40 14.18
C LYS A 141 -3.50 1.24 13.31
N LEU A 142 -3.77 0.05 12.78
CA LEU A 142 -4.92 -0.16 11.88
C LEU A 142 -6.25 0.17 12.56
N GLY A 143 -6.36 -0.03 13.88
CA GLY A 143 -7.54 0.33 14.67
C GLY A 143 -7.60 1.77 15.20
N ASP A 144 -6.54 2.58 15.04
CA ASP A 144 -6.48 3.93 15.61
C ASP A 144 -7.16 4.96 14.69
N LEU A 145 -8.42 5.28 14.99
CA LEU A 145 -9.21 6.25 14.21
C LEU A 145 -8.53 7.62 14.06
N ARG A 146 -7.74 8.07 15.04
CA ARG A 146 -7.02 9.36 14.94
C ARG A 146 -5.98 9.33 13.81
N THR A 147 -5.26 8.21 13.68
CA THR A 147 -4.32 7.99 12.57
C THR A 147 -5.05 8.04 11.24
N TRP A 148 -6.26 7.48 11.14
CA TRP A 148 -7.09 7.52 9.93
C TRP A 148 -7.55 8.92 9.53
N TRP A 149 -7.94 9.76 10.49
CA TRP A 149 -8.25 11.16 10.23
C TRP A 149 -7.06 11.90 9.62
N SER A 150 -5.90 11.78 10.27
CA SER A 150 -4.65 12.39 9.81
C SER A 150 -4.29 11.89 8.41
N PHE A 151 -4.35 10.57 8.20
CA PHE A 151 -4.07 9.95 6.91
C PHE A 151 -4.96 10.52 5.80
N ARG A 152 -6.28 10.51 6.00
CA ARG A 152 -7.25 10.97 5.01
C ARG A 152 -7.06 12.44 4.64
N GLU A 153 -6.83 13.29 5.64
CA GLU A 153 -6.58 14.72 5.45
C GLU A 153 -5.29 14.94 4.65
N ASN A 154 -4.18 14.35 5.09
CA ASN A 154 -2.86 14.60 4.51
C ASN A 154 -2.72 14.04 3.09
N VAL A 155 -3.29 12.87 2.76
CA VAL A 155 -3.19 12.33 1.40
C VAL A 155 -4.08 13.06 0.38
N ASN A 156 -5.08 13.79 0.86
CA ASN A 156 -5.84 14.71 0.02
C ASN A 156 -5.01 15.95 -0.36
N GLU A 157 -4.04 16.34 0.48
CA GLU A 157 -3.10 17.43 0.20
C GLU A 157 -1.88 16.95 -0.62
N ASP A 158 -1.23 15.86 -0.19
CA ASP A 158 -0.13 15.22 -0.91
C ASP A 158 -0.25 13.68 -0.84
N VAL A 159 -0.62 13.09 -1.97
CA VAL A 159 -0.78 11.64 -2.09
C VAL A 159 0.50 10.85 -1.78
N ASN A 160 1.69 11.45 -1.92
CA ASN A 160 2.94 10.76 -1.58
C ASN A 160 3.05 10.44 -0.08
N LEU A 161 2.35 11.18 0.78
CA LEU A 161 2.31 10.90 2.22
C LEU A 161 1.70 9.53 2.51
N ALA A 162 0.94 8.94 1.59
CA ALA A 162 0.45 7.57 1.72
C ALA A 162 1.56 6.55 2.00
N ILE A 163 2.77 6.76 1.47
CA ILE A 163 3.91 5.86 1.73
C ILE A 163 4.37 5.98 3.19
N GLY A 164 4.47 7.21 3.71
CA GLY A 164 4.85 7.45 5.10
C GLY A 164 3.77 6.96 6.08
N PHE A 165 2.50 7.18 5.77
CA PHE A 165 1.41 6.61 6.57
C PHE A 165 1.39 5.08 6.52
N PHE A 166 1.76 4.46 5.40
CA PHE A 166 1.89 3.01 5.34
C PHE A 166 3.00 2.49 6.26
N GLU A 167 4.18 3.15 6.25
CA GLU A 167 5.27 2.89 7.20
C GLU A 167 4.74 3.05 8.66
N ASP A 168 3.95 4.08 8.93
CA ASP A 168 3.36 4.32 10.26
C ASP A 168 2.37 3.23 10.68
N PHE A 169 1.50 2.79 9.75
CA PHE A 169 0.52 1.74 9.98
C PHE A 169 1.17 0.42 10.39
N VAL A 170 2.34 0.08 9.82
CA VAL A 170 3.11 -1.12 10.18
C VAL A 170 4.05 -0.93 11.38
N GLY A 171 4.01 0.24 12.04
CA GLY A 171 4.84 0.54 13.21
C GLY A 171 6.30 0.89 12.89
N GLU A 172 6.63 1.15 11.62
CA GLU A 172 7.93 1.64 11.21
C GLU A 172 8.00 3.16 11.38
N THR A 173 9.21 3.73 11.34
CA THR A 173 9.38 5.19 11.40
C THR A 173 9.27 5.80 10.00
N PRO A 174 8.27 6.65 9.74
CA PRO A 174 8.04 7.18 8.41
C PRO A 174 9.09 8.17 7.92
N ASN A 175 9.32 8.26 6.61
CA ASN A 175 10.00 9.40 6.00
C ASN A 175 9.01 10.41 5.41
N TRP A 176 8.62 11.37 6.23
CA TRP A 176 7.73 12.45 5.85
C TRP A 176 8.34 13.44 4.84
N THR A 177 9.67 13.56 4.78
CA THR A 177 10.35 14.56 3.93
C THR A 177 10.44 14.10 2.48
N MET A 178 10.75 12.82 2.24
CA MET A 178 10.87 12.24 0.90
C MET A 178 10.23 10.85 0.84
N PRO A 179 8.91 10.75 1.08
CA PRO A 179 8.22 9.46 1.16
C PRO A 179 8.28 8.68 -0.16
N GLY A 180 8.40 9.36 -1.31
CA GLY A 180 8.50 8.73 -2.62
C GLY A 180 9.87 8.12 -2.98
N LEU A 181 10.89 8.28 -2.12
CA LEU A 181 12.25 7.83 -2.40
C LEU A 181 12.69 6.72 -1.44
N PHE A 182 12.98 5.55 -2.00
CA PHE A 182 13.55 4.45 -1.23
C PHE A 182 14.95 4.81 -0.74
N THR A 183 15.15 4.74 0.57
CA THR A 183 16.43 4.98 1.25
C THR A 183 16.83 3.70 2.00
N PRO A 184 17.78 2.91 1.47
CA PRO A 184 18.18 1.66 2.09
C PRO A 184 18.84 1.85 3.47
N GLY A 185 18.61 0.90 4.38
CA GLY A 185 19.28 0.84 5.68
C GLY A 185 18.76 1.84 6.71
N ARG A 186 17.56 2.41 6.48
CA ARG A 186 16.96 3.38 7.40
C ARG A 186 16.59 2.71 8.73
N MET A 187 16.06 1.49 8.67
CA MET A 187 15.73 0.72 9.86
C MET A 187 16.96 0.44 10.74
N ARG A 188 18.12 0.17 10.13
CA ARG A 188 19.39 -0.02 10.88
C ARG A 188 19.88 1.27 11.53
N LYS A 189 19.84 2.40 10.82
CA LYS A 189 20.30 3.71 11.36
C LYS A 189 19.43 4.25 12.52
N GLN A 190 18.27 3.66 12.78
CA GLN A 190 17.41 4.03 13.90
C GLN A 190 17.68 3.20 15.17
N LEU A 191 18.47 2.13 15.03
CA LEU A 191 19.01 1.31 16.11
C LEU A 191 20.52 1.54 16.20
N ASP A 192 20.98 2.57 16.92
CA ASP A 192 22.41 2.78 17.16
C ASP A 192 22.92 1.91 18.33
N ASP A 193 23.99 1.14 18.07
CA ASP A 193 24.98 0.39 18.90
C ASP A 193 24.59 -0.35 20.20
N THR A 194 23.33 -0.29 20.64
CA THR A 194 22.88 -0.92 21.91
C THR A 194 21.56 -1.68 21.78
N GLY A 195 20.98 -1.75 20.57
CA GLY A 195 19.74 -2.48 20.33
C GLY A 195 18.48 -1.84 20.94
N GLN A 196 18.51 -0.54 21.25
CA GLN A 196 17.34 0.21 21.74
C GLN A 196 16.88 1.29 20.76
N PRO A 197 15.55 1.52 20.64
CA PRO A 197 15.00 2.59 19.80
C PRO A 197 15.38 3.96 20.35
N ARG A 198 15.90 4.83 19.48
CA ARG A 198 16.27 6.21 19.80
C ARG A 198 15.02 6.98 20.23
N LYS A 199 14.94 7.41 21.50
CA LYS A 199 13.87 8.30 21.95
C LYS A 199 14.00 9.65 21.26
N LEU A 200 12.95 10.05 20.54
CA LEU A 200 12.81 11.39 19.98
C LEU A 200 12.58 12.37 21.14
N THR A 201 13.47 13.34 21.29
CA THR A 201 13.26 14.59 22.05
C THR A 201 12.80 15.69 21.11
#